data_AF-A0A915Q3G9-F1
#
_entry.id   AF-A0A915Q3G9-F1
#
_cell.length_a   1.000
_cell.length_b   1.000
_cell.length_c   1.000
_cell.angle_alpha   90.00
_cell.angle_beta   90.00
_cell.angle_gamma   90.00
#
_symmetry.space_group_name_H-M   'P 1'
#
loop_
_entity.id
_entity.type
_entity.pdbx_description
1 polymer ?
#
loop_
_entity_poly.entity_id
_entity_poly.type
_entity_poly.pdbx_seq_one_letter_code
_entity_poly.pdbx_strand_id
1 'polypeptide(L)'
;MLKRLGFLWPKRYHCLAHLLDSSPSVSSQRYNGTLYPGTNITVDEAWKRRIQLRQPKLQRDEQIRPKLYYAPEWDLEKRHDGEEGEAHPMIGQNVMTPEKWNYYNKVKVIWPPNYVSPETGLPLLRQVYYCRESIHCSPKRMFMACHLIWRLNVDEALEQLKLQRKKACMILRQSLIEAKKKASTELHVEFPSDMHVAEAFAVQCQIVKGFRRHARERITIIRYRYINLFIRLEEGDGPGMKNRWLPKNGWDKMADYYKMTLGTGKESDMADGIVEEQEIDIAETSVSLEQEANERKRRLKEMRDRMQQESDNETNSEPGNKSLKLTFRSYEPQSDLGDKRDDVDLFAVEKEIADQLADTQDTRPVEQIDLTTLAPRKIDWDLKRDISERMAKLERRTERAMAQLIRERLKTGKTELVDAVNSGAYSELQQDD
;
A
#
# COMPACT_ATOMS: atom_id res chain seq x y z
N MET A 1 -21.92 63.08 17.83
CA MET A 1 -21.14 62.96 16.58
C MET A 1 -21.19 61.51 16.12
N LEU A 2 -21.55 61.30 14.85
CA LEU A 2 -21.48 60.06 14.05
C LEU A 2 -22.36 58.86 14.49
N LYS A 3 -23.67 58.97 14.17
CA LYS A 3 -24.47 57.80 13.72
C LYS A 3 -24.24 57.66 12.21
N ARG A 4 -23.72 56.54 11.72
CA ARG A 4 -23.64 56.23 10.28
C ARG A 4 -24.27 54.88 9.98
N LEU A 5 -25.48 54.96 9.42
CA LEU A 5 -25.95 54.31 8.19
C LEU A 5 -25.43 52.89 7.91
N GLY A 6 -26.26 51.90 8.22
CA GLY A 6 -26.21 50.58 7.62
C GLY A 6 -26.78 50.62 6.20
N PHE A 7 -25.93 50.40 5.21
CA PHE A 7 -26.33 50.19 3.82
C PHE A 7 -26.60 48.69 3.58
N LEU A 8 -27.82 48.39 3.15
CA LEU A 8 -28.19 47.13 2.51
C LEU A 8 -27.43 46.96 1.20
N TRP A 9 -26.77 45.81 1.01
CA TRP A 9 -26.31 45.37 -0.30
C TRP A 9 -26.85 43.98 -0.64
N PRO A 10 -27.43 43.78 -1.83
CA PRO A 10 -28.00 42.51 -2.25
C PRO A 10 -26.91 41.51 -2.63
N LYS A 11 -27.07 40.25 -2.21
CA LYS A 11 -26.25 39.11 -2.62
C LYS A 11 -26.37 38.90 -4.14
N ARG A 12 -25.35 39.31 -4.90
CA ARG A 12 -25.06 38.76 -6.23
C ARG A 12 -24.07 37.61 -6.06
N TYR A 13 -24.51 36.39 -6.33
CA TYR A 13 -23.62 35.25 -6.46
C TYR A 13 -22.92 35.36 -7.82
N HIS A 14 -21.67 35.84 -7.83
CA HIS A 14 -20.74 35.56 -8.92
C HIS A 14 -20.11 34.20 -8.62
N CYS A 15 -20.42 33.22 -9.47
CA CYS A 15 -19.68 31.97 -9.55
C CYS A 15 -18.29 32.28 -10.11
N LEU A 16 -17.33 32.59 -9.22
CA LEU A 16 -15.92 32.47 -9.54
C LEU A 16 -15.57 30.98 -9.47
N ALA A 17 -15.63 30.34 -10.64
CA ALA A 17 -14.90 29.10 -10.86
C ALA A 17 -13.42 29.40 -10.60
N HIS A 18 -12.93 29.03 -9.42
CA HIS A 18 -11.50 28.84 -9.24
C HIS A 18 -11.12 27.65 -10.13
N LEU A 19 -10.66 27.98 -11.34
CA LEU A 19 -9.71 27.15 -12.06
C LEU A 19 -8.63 26.80 -11.04
N LEU A 20 -8.61 25.55 -10.61
CA LEU A 20 -7.45 24.94 -9.98
C LEU A 20 -6.38 24.91 -11.06
N ASP A 21 -5.72 26.05 -11.20
CA ASP A 21 -4.49 26.19 -11.92
C ASP A 21 -3.54 25.23 -11.22
N SER A 22 -3.28 24.11 -11.89
CA SER A 22 -2.41 23.05 -11.41
C SER A 22 -1.00 23.59 -11.47
N SER A 23 -0.66 24.42 -10.48
CA SER A 23 0.67 24.97 -10.35
C SER A 23 1.60 23.77 -10.16
N PRO A 24 2.53 23.48 -11.09
CA PRO A 24 3.45 22.37 -10.90
C PRO A 24 4.24 22.65 -9.62
N SER A 25 4.28 21.67 -8.72
CA SER A 25 5.10 21.75 -7.51
C SER A 25 6.51 22.17 -7.91
N VAL A 26 7.10 23.08 -7.14
CA VAL A 26 8.44 23.67 -7.36
C VAL A 26 9.58 22.63 -7.35
N SER A 27 9.28 21.34 -7.16
CA SER A 27 10.19 20.21 -7.40
C SER A 27 10.25 19.74 -8.87
N SER A 28 9.29 20.10 -9.71
CA SER A 28 9.11 19.58 -11.07
C SER A 28 9.95 20.32 -12.13
N GLN A 29 10.71 21.34 -11.71
CA GLN A 29 11.60 22.13 -12.58
C GLN A 29 13.05 21.61 -12.60
N ARG A 30 13.35 20.52 -11.91
CA ARG A 30 14.67 19.90 -11.97
C ARG A 30 14.71 18.90 -13.11
N TYR A 31 15.19 19.41 -14.24
CA TYR A 31 15.69 18.70 -15.41
C TYR A 31 14.63 17.97 -16.26
N ASN A 32 14.28 18.59 -17.40
CA ASN A 32 14.11 17.84 -18.66
C ASN A 32 15.47 17.25 -19.10
N GLY A 33 16.15 16.59 -18.18
CA GLY A 33 17.46 15.98 -18.35
C GLY A 33 17.21 14.51 -18.56
N THR A 34 17.72 13.99 -19.66
CA THR A 34 17.62 12.58 -19.96
C THR A 34 18.49 11.82 -18.97
N LEU A 35 17.93 10.78 -18.33
CA LEU A 35 18.62 9.99 -17.29
C LEU A 35 19.92 9.36 -17.82
N TYR A 36 20.01 9.17 -19.13
CA TYR A 36 21.10 8.50 -19.82
C TYR A 36 21.83 9.52 -20.72
N PRO A 37 23.14 9.74 -20.50
CA PRO A 37 23.94 10.64 -21.32
C PRO A 37 23.81 10.32 -22.81
N GLY A 38 23.52 11.34 -23.63
CA GLY A 38 23.49 11.21 -25.09
C GLY A 38 22.23 10.53 -25.68
N THR A 39 21.18 10.30 -24.89
CA THR A 39 19.89 9.77 -25.39
C THR A 39 18.74 10.71 -25.07
N ASN A 40 17.66 10.71 -25.86
CA ASN A 40 16.44 11.49 -25.60
C ASN A 40 15.37 10.70 -24.81
N ILE A 41 15.80 9.72 -24.03
CA ILE A 41 14.88 8.73 -23.43
C ILE A 41 14.37 9.27 -22.09
N THR A 42 13.05 9.24 -21.92
CA THR A 42 12.41 9.64 -20.66
C THR A 42 12.68 8.62 -19.55
N VAL A 43 12.67 9.07 -18.28
CA VAL A 43 12.83 8.20 -17.10
C VAL A 43 11.81 7.06 -17.14
N ASP A 44 10.57 7.38 -17.49
CA ASP A 44 9.46 6.42 -17.56
C ASP A 44 9.67 5.35 -18.63
N GLU A 45 10.15 5.72 -19.82
CA GLU A 45 10.46 4.75 -20.89
C GLU A 45 11.60 3.81 -20.51
N ALA A 46 12.67 4.36 -19.93
CA ALA A 46 13.78 3.54 -19.45
C ALA A 46 13.32 2.51 -18.41
N TRP A 47 12.42 2.93 -17.52
CA TRP A 47 11.84 2.03 -16.53
C TRP A 47 10.85 1.02 -17.10
N LYS A 48 10.07 1.40 -18.11
CA LYS A 48 9.22 0.45 -18.86
C LYS A 48 10.07 -0.66 -19.48
N ARG A 49 11.19 -0.31 -20.15
CA ARG A 49 12.14 -1.29 -20.72
C ARG A 49 12.69 -2.24 -19.66
N ARG A 50 13.10 -1.70 -18.50
CA ARG A 50 13.59 -2.51 -17.36
C ARG A 50 12.53 -3.44 -16.78
N ILE A 51 11.27 -3.00 -16.67
CA ILE A 51 10.16 -3.82 -16.17
C ILE A 51 9.85 -4.96 -17.14
N GLN A 52 9.88 -4.68 -18.45
CA GLN A 52 9.59 -5.66 -19.48
C GLN A 52 10.54 -6.86 -19.42
N LEU A 53 11.80 -6.66 -19.03
CA LEU A 53 12.75 -7.76 -18.78
C LEU A 53 12.35 -8.68 -17.62
N ARG A 54 11.57 -8.18 -16.66
CA ARG A 54 11.08 -8.97 -15.51
C ARG A 54 9.75 -9.67 -15.79
N GLN A 55 9.10 -9.37 -16.92
CA GLN A 55 7.87 -10.05 -17.29
C GLN A 55 8.21 -11.50 -17.68
N PRO A 56 7.54 -12.51 -17.11
CA PRO A 56 7.78 -13.89 -17.48
C PRO A 56 7.42 -14.08 -18.95
N LYS A 57 8.35 -14.59 -19.74
CA LYS A 57 8.11 -14.98 -21.13
C LYS A 57 7.85 -16.49 -21.19
N LEU A 58 7.03 -16.90 -22.15
CA LEU A 58 6.84 -18.32 -22.42
C LEU A 58 8.14 -18.85 -23.05
N GLN A 59 8.65 -19.99 -22.57
CA GLN A 59 9.94 -20.54 -23.00
C GLN A 59 10.04 -20.79 -24.53
N ARG A 60 8.89 -20.95 -25.21
CA ARG A 60 8.81 -21.12 -26.68
C ARG A 60 9.14 -19.85 -27.46
N ASP A 61 8.93 -18.68 -26.86
CA ASP A 61 9.13 -17.37 -27.50
C ASP A 61 10.50 -16.77 -27.15
N GLU A 62 11.26 -17.43 -26.27
CA GLU A 62 12.60 -17.00 -25.85
C GLU A 62 13.66 -17.46 -26.86
N GLN A 63 14.00 -16.60 -27.82
CA GLN A 63 15.33 -16.68 -28.44
C GLN A 63 16.38 -16.28 -27.40
N ILE A 64 17.09 -17.26 -26.86
CA ILE A 64 18.20 -17.03 -25.93
C ILE A 64 19.31 -16.34 -26.72
N ARG A 65 19.47 -15.03 -26.51
CA ARG A 65 20.61 -14.31 -27.06
C ARG A 65 21.88 -14.87 -26.41
N PRO A 66 22.95 -15.15 -27.17
CA PRO A 66 24.23 -15.50 -26.56
C PRO A 66 24.62 -14.36 -25.61
N LYS A 67 24.97 -14.70 -24.37
CA LYS A 67 25.46 -13.71 -23.40
C LYS A 67 26.74 -13.11 -23.98
N LEU A 68 26.66 -11.86 -24.43
CA LEU A 68 27.81 -11.10 -24.86
C LEU A 68 28.50 -10.61 -23.59
N TYR A 69 29.41 -11.42 -23.06
CA TYR A 69 30.12 -11.11 -21.82
C TYR A 69 31.14 -10.01 -22.08
N TYR A 70 30.89 -8.82 -21.53
CA TYR A 70 31.89 -7.76 -21.45
C TYR A 70 32.55 -7.66 -20.07
N ALA A 71 31.94 -8.26 -19.04
CA ALA A 71 32.54 -8.39 -17.71
C ALA A 71 33.11 -9.81 -17.54
N PRO A 72 34.34 -9.95 -16.98
CA PRO A 72 34.88 -11.25 -16.62
C PRO A 72 33.90 -11.96 -15.66
N GLU A 73 33.52 -13.20 -15.97
CA GLU A 73 32.76 -14.00 -15.02
C GLU A 73 33.57 -14.14 -13.73
N TRP A 74 32.87 -14.13 -12.59
CA TRP A 74 33.51 -14.44 -11.31
C TRP A 74 34.00 -15.87 -11.37
N ASP A 75 35.32 -16.08 -11.39
CA ASP A 75 35.92 -17.41 -11.28
C ASP A 75 35.52 -18.01 -9.93
N LEU A 76 34.53 -18.91 -9.97
CA LEU A 76 33.98 -19.55 -8.79
C LEU A 76 35.06 -20.38 -8.08
N GLU A 77 36.06 -20.88 -8.78
CA GLU A 77 37.08 -21.77 -8.20
C GLU A 77 38.08 -21.09 -7.26
N LYS A 78 38.22 -19.76 -7.32
CA LYS A 78 39.25 -19.02 -6.56
C LYS A 78 38.63 -17.96 -5.67
N ARG A 79 39.18 -17.77 -4.47
CA ARG A 79 38.93 -16.55 -3.69
C ARG A 79 39.50 -15.37 -4.48
N HIS A 80 38.67 -14.36 -4.71
CA HIS A 80 39.03 -13.22 -5.53
C HIS A 80 40.17 -12.35 -4.94
N ASP A 81 40.37 -12.42 -3.62
CA ASP A 81 41.40 -11.65 -2.91
C ASP A 81 42.82 -12.20 -3.13
N GLY A 82 42.96 -13.33 -3.83
CA GLY A 82 44.26 -13.96 -4.09
C GLY A 82 44.87 -14.66 -2.88
N GLU A 83 44.22 -14.57 -1.71
CA GLU A 83 44.59 -15.31 -0.51
C GLU A 83 44.14 -16.77 -0.62
N GLU A 84 45.07 -17.70 -0.33
CA GLU A 84 44.77 -19.12 -0.21
C GLU A 84 43.81 -19.34 0.97
N GLY A 85 42.57 -19.71 0.66
CA GLY A 85 41.59 -20.08 1.65
C GLY A 85 40.42 -20.80 1.03
N GLU A 86 39.71 -21.59 1.83
CA GLU A 86 38.57 -22.39 1.38
C GLU A 86 37.49 -21.52 0.75
N ALA A 87 37.14 -21.80 -0.50
CA ALA A 87 35.99 -21.19 -1.15
C ALA A 87 34.74 -21.33 -0.27
N HIS A 88 33.91 -20.28 -0.16
CA HIS A 88 32.61 -20.36 0.51
C HIS A 88 31.86 -21.62 0.01
N PRO A 89 31.30 -22.48 0.87
CA PRO A 89 30.80 -23.82 0.49
C PRO A 89 29.66 -23.82 -0.54
N MET A 90 29.11 -22.66 -0.85
CA MET A 90 28.06 -22.46 -1.86
C MET A 90 28.58 -21.90 -3.19
N ILE A 91 29.89 -21.85 -3.41
CA ILE A 91 30.50 -21.29 -4.61
C ILE A 91 30.16 -22.09 -5.89
N GLY A 92 29.91 -23.40 -5.78
CA GLY A 92 29.46 -24.22 -6.93
C GLY A 92 27.96 -24.13 -7.23
N GLN A 93 27.18 -23.51 -6.35
CA GLN A 93 25.76 -23.22 -6.58
C GLN A 93 25.69 -21.76 -7.02
N ASN A 94 24.93 -21.43 -8.07
CA ASN A 94 24.81 -20.07 -8.60
C ASN A 94 24.03 -19.14 -7.64
N VAL A 95 24.53 -19.00 -6.41
CA VAL A 95 23.92 -18.34 -5.25
C VAL A 95 24.69 -17.05 -4.99
N MET A 96 23.96 -16.00 -4.61
CA MET A 96 24.57 -14.70 -4.32
C MET A 96 25.27 -14.73 -2.96
N THR A 97 26.61 -14.62 -2.97
CA THR A 97 27.43 -14.48 -1.77
C THR A 97 27.81 -13.01 -1.53
N PRO A 98 28.05 -12.59 -0.27
CA PRO A 98 28.57 -11.25 0.05
C PRO A 98 29.85 -10.88 -0.71
N GLU A 99 30.77 -11.84 -0.84
CA GLU A 99 32.01 -11.67 -1.59
C GLU A 99 31.75 -11.37 -3.08
N LYS A 100 30.89 -12.18 -3.72
CA LYS A 100 30.46 -11.96 -5.11
C LYS A 100 29.76 -10.62 -5.29
N TRP A 101 28.99 -10.17 -4.30
CA TRP A 101 28.34 -8.86 -4.35
C TRP A 101 29.33 -7.70 -4.24
N ASN A 102 30.31 -7.82 -3.34
CA ASN A 102 31.34 -6.81 -3.16
C ASN A 102 32.30 -6.73 -4.35
N TYR A 103 32.49 -7.82 -5.09
CA TYR A 103 33.26 -7.87 -6.33
C TYR A 103 32.83 -6.85 -7.37
N TYR A 104 31.52 -6.66 -7.54
CA TYR A 104 31.01 -5.73 -8.54
C TYR A 104 31.41 -4.28 -8.27
N ASN A 105 31.84 -3.95 -7.04
CA ASN A 105 32.46 -2.65 -6.75
C ASN A 105 33.95 -2.61 -7.02
N LYS A 106 34.63 -3.76 -6.96
CA LYS A 106 36.07 -3.81 -7.13
C LYS A 106 36.40 -3.43 -8.58
N VAL A 107 37.49 -2.67 -8.69
CA VAL A 107 38.13 -2.09 -9.89
C VAL A 107 38.37 -3.08 -11.06
N LYS A 108 37.98 -4.35 -10.94
CA LYS A 108 38.08 -5.34 -12.03
C LYS A 108 36.86 -5.40 -12.94
N VAL A 109 35.69 -4.94 -12.50
CA VAL A 109 34.53 -4.75 -13.39
C VAL A 109 34.54 -3.32 -13.93
N ILE A 110 35.55 -3.00 -14.75
CA ILE A 110 35.59 -1.75 -15.51
C ILE A 110 34.89 -2.01 -16.83
N TRP A 111 33.79 -1.30 -17.05
CA TRP A 111 33.11 -1.33 -18.34
C TRP A 111 33.88 -0.48 -19.35
N PRO A 112 33.86 -0.84 -20.64
CA PRO A 112 34.40 0.03 -21.68
C PRO A 112 33.64 1.38 -21.67
N PRO A 113 34.30 2.47 -22.07
CA PRO A 113 33.63 3.78 -22.16
C PRO A 113 32.42 3.68 -23.09
N ASN A 114 31.30 4.32 -22.70
CA ASN A 114 30.02 4.28 -23.41
C ASN A 114 29.41 2.88 -23.59
N TYR A 115 29.68 1.96 -22.67
CA TYR A 115 29.06 0.64 -22.68
C TYR A 115 27.53 0.72 -22.64
N VAL A 116 26.89 0.13 -23.66
CA VAL A 116 25.45 -0.02 -23.76
C VAL A 116 25.07 -1.42 -23.32
N SER A 117 24.18 -1.53 -22.34
CA SER A 117 23.68 -2.83 -21.89
C SER A 117 22.90 -3.51 -23.02
N PRO A 118 23.26 -4.74 -23.42
CA PRO A 118 22.56 -5.48 -24.48
C PRO A 118 21.08 -5.74 -24.17
N GLU A 119 20.73 -5.83 -22.89
CA GLU A 119 19.37 -6.13 -22.44
C GLU A 119 18.44 -4.93 -22.55
N THR A 120 18.92 -3.75 -22.17
CA THR A 120 18.10 -2.53 -22.14
C THR A 120 18.31 -1.63 -23.37
N GLY A 121 19.42 -1.80 -24.09
CA GLY A 121 19.85 -0.90 -25.17
C GLY A 121 20.20 0.50 -24.66
N LEU A 122 20.47 0.65 -23.36
CA LEU A 122 20.76 1.92 -22.69
C LEU A 122 22.20 1.93 -22.17
N PRO A 123 22.87 3.09 -22.12
CA PRO A 123 24.18 3.16 -21.50
C PRO A 123 24.09 2.77 -20.03
N LEU A 124 25.09 2.06 -19.53
CA LEU A 124 25.08 1.61 -18.14
C LEU A 124 25.32 2.80 -17.19
N LEU A 125 24.37 3.05 -16.30
CA LEU A 125 24.51 4.06 -15.25
C LEU A 125 25.50 3.58 -14.19
N ARG A 126 26.05 4.51 -13.40
CA ARG A 126 26.93 4.15 -12.30
C ARG A 126 26.16 3.37 -11.24
N GLN A 127 26.75 2.28 -10.77
CA GLN A 127 26.11 1.37 -9.83
C GLN A 127 26.96 1.22 -8.57
N VAL A 128 26.31 1.17 -7.41
CA VAL A 128 26.94 0.98 -6.11
C VAL A 128 26.39 -0.29 -5.49
N TYR A 129 27.26 -1.25 -5.22
CA TYR A 129 26.90 -2.50 -4.54
C TYR A 129 27.31 -2.41 -3.07
N TYR A 130 26.36 -2.60 -2.17
CA TYR A 130 26.61 -2.65 -0.73
C TYR A 130 26.01 -3.92 -0.12
N CYS A 131 26.77 -4.56 0.75
CA CYS A 131 26.31 -5.72 1.51
C CYS A 131 26.62 -5.54 2.99
N ARG A 132 25.67 -5.91 3.84
CA ARG A 132 25.86 -6.06 5.28
C ARG A 132 25.61 -7.50 5.68
N GLU A 133 26.62 -8.11 6.28
CA GLU A 133 26.65 -9.54 6.58
C GLU A 133 26.14 -9.85 7.99
N SER A 134 25.69 -11.09 8.18
CA SER A 134 25.44 -11.71 9.50
C SER A 134 24.54 -10.87 10.42
N ILE A 135 23.42 -10.39 9.89
CA ILE A 135 22.45 -9.58 10.62
C ILE A 135 21.45 -10.48 11.34
N HIS A 136 21.26 -10.30 12.65
CA HIS A 136 20.21 -10.99 13.39
C HIS A 136 18.81 -10.40 13.10
N CYS A 137 18.15 -10.92 12.08
CA CYS A 137 16.79 -10.54 11.69
C CYS A 137 16.08 -11.67 10.94
N SER A 138 14.74 -11.64 10.92
CA SER A 138 13.96 -12.57 10.12
C SER A 138 13.96 -12.17 8.65
N PRO A 139 14.23 -13.09 7.70
CA PRO A 139 14.21 -12.79 6.26
C PRO A 139 12.89 -12.18 5.80
N LYS A 140 11.75 -12.69 6.29
CA LYS A 140 10.41 -12.18 5.93
C LYS A 140 10.21 -10.72 6.36
N ARG A 141 10.69 -10.36 7.56
CA ARG A 141 10.57 -8.99 8.08
C ARG A 141 11.48 -8.04 7.31
N MET A 142 12.67 -8.50 6.96
CA MET A 142 13.60 -7.72 6.14
C MET A 142 13.11 -7.56 4.71
N PHE A 143 12.53 -8.60 4.11
CA PHE A 143 11.94 -8.55 2.78
C PHE A 143 10.86 -7.46 2.68
N MET A 144 9.97 -7.37 3.67
CA MET A 144 8.97 -6.30 3.73
C MET A 144 9.60 -4.90 3.79
N ALA A 145 10.71 -4.74 4.53
CA ALA A 145 11.43 -3.47 4.61
C ALA A 145 12.15 -3.13 3.29
N CYS A 146 12.75 -4.12 2.61
CA CYS A 146 13.37 -3.95 1.30
C CYS A 146 12.33 -3.56 0.24
N HIS A 147 11.15 -4.17 0.30
CA HIS A 147 10.05 -3.88 -0.60
C HIS A 147 9.50 -2.46 -0.44
N LEU A 148 9.51 -1.94 0.79
CA LEU A 148 9.07 -0.58 1.10
C LEU A 148 9.94 0.48 0.41
N ILE A 149 11.25 0.27 0.36
CA ILE A 149 12.21 1.21 -0.23
C ILE A 149 12.49 0.97 -1.71
N TRP A 150 11.99 -0.15 -2.25
CA TRP A 150 12.30 -0.54 -3.60
C TRP A 150 11.81 0.53 -4.57
N ARG A 151 12.73 1.03 -5.43
CA ARG A 151 12.50 2.10 -6.41
C ARG A 151 12.30 3.50 -5.84
N LEU A 152 12.58 3.73 -4.56
CA LEU A 152 12.63 5.09 -4.04
C LEU A 152 14.02 5.68 -4.25
N ASN A 153 14.07 7.01 -4.30
CA ASN A 153 15.32 7.73 -4.11
C ASN A 153 15.89 7.43 -2.72
N VAL A 154 17.22 7.48 -2.59
CA VAL A 154 17.88 7.11 -1.33
C VAL A 154 17.42 8.01 -0.19
N ASP A 155 17.26 9.31 -0.42
CA ASP A 155 16.85 10.26 0.62
C ASP A 155 15.39 10.04 1.03
N GLU A 156 14.47 9.83 0.08
CA GLU A 156 13.08 9.45 0.37
C GLU A 156 13.01 8.12 1.13
N ALA A 157 13.81 7.13 0.73
CA ALA A 157 13.89 5.85 1.42
C ALA A 157 14.37 6.01 2.86
N LEU A 158 15.37 6.85 3.12
CA LEU A 158 15.86 7.15 4.47
C LEU A 158 14.77 7.79 5.34
N GLU A 159 13.97 8.69 4.78
CA GLU A 159 12.83 9.31 5.47
C GLU A 159 11.72 8.29 5.77
N GLN A 160 11.33 7.48 4.78
CA GLN A 160 10.33 6.41 4.96
C GLN A 160 10.75 5.42 6.04
N LEU A 161 12.03 5.03 6.06
CA LEU A 161 12.57 4.13 7.08
C LEU A 161 12.67 4.78 8.45
N LYS A 162 12.91 6.09 8.53
CA LYS A 162 12.94 6.85 9.79
C LYS A 162 11.57 6.87 10.47
N LEU A 163 10.49 6.93 9.69
CA LEU A 163 9.12 6.91 10.21
C LEU A 163 8.74 5.55 10.81
N GLN A 164 9.30 4.45 10.30
CA GLN A 164 8.96 3.10 10.72
C GLN A 164 9.74 2.66 11.97
N ARG A 165 9.03 2.40 13.09
CA ARG A 165 9.61 1.91 14.35
C ARG A 165 9.96 0.41 14.36
N LYS A 166 10.40 -0.16 13.24
CA LYS A 166 10.72 -1.60 13.11
C LYS A 166 12.24 -1.81 13.11
N LYS A 167 12.73 -2.84 13.82
CA LYS A 167 14.16 -3.22 13.84
C LYS A 167 14.76 -3.37 12.44
N ALA A 168 14.03 -4.02 11.53
CA ALA A 168 14.46 -4.20 10.13
C ALA A 168 14.70 -2.85 9.42
N CYS A 169 13.80 -1.88 9.62
CA CYS A 169 13.93 -0.55 9.02
C CYS A 169 15.11 0.24 9.59
N MET A 170 15.37 0.12 10.90
CA MET A 170 16.55 0.75 11.53
C MET A 170 17.86 0.22 10.93
N ILE A 171 17.96 -1.10 10.75
CA ILE A 171 19.14 -1.75 10.15
C ILE A 171 19.30 -1.32 8.69
N LEU A 172 18.22 -1.36 7.92
CA LEU A 172 18.22 -1.01 6.50
C LEU A 172 18.60 0.46 6.29
N ARG A 173 18.13 1.36 7.17
CA ARG A 173 18.48 2.78 7.17
C ARG A 173 19.98 2.97 7.39
N GLN A 174 20.55 2.31 8.39
CA GLN A 174 21.98 2.35 8.66
C GLN A 174 22.79 1.86 7.45
N SER A 175 22.35 0.76 6.83
CA SER A 175 22.99 0.22 5.63
C SER A 175 22.91 1.14 4.41
N LEU A 176 21.81 1.88 4.24
CA LEU A 176 21.71 2.89 3.18
C LEU A 176 22.64 4.10 3.42
N ILE A 177 22.81 4.53 4.67
CA ILE A 177 23.75 5.60 5.02
C ILE A 177 25.19 5.16 4.71
N GLU A 178 25.55 3.92 5.06
CA GLU A 178 26.85 3.34 4.75
C GLU A 178 27.08 3.22 3.24
N ALA A 179 26.06 2.81 2.49
CA ALA A 179 26.12 2.76 1.02
C ALA A 179 26.28 4.15 0.39
N LYS A 180 25.58 5.17 0.89
CA LYS A 180 25.71 6.57 0.44
C LYS A 180 27.12 7.10 0.66
N LYS A 181 27.71 6.80 1.83
CA LYS A 181 29.09 7.15 2.14
C LYS A 181 30.07 6.45 1.19
N LYS A 182 29.89 5.14 0.96
CA LYS A 182 30.71 4.34 0.04
C LYS A 182 30.68 4.88 -1.40
N ALA A 183 29.51 5.31 -1.87
CA ALA A 183 29.33 5.89 -3.20
C ALA A 183 30.17 7.17 -3.42
N SER A 184 30.21 8.05 -2.40
CA SER A 184 30.99 9.28 -2.44
C SER A 184 32.50 9.01 -2.34
N THR A 185 32.92 8.11 -1.45
CA THR A 185 34.34 7.89 -1.15
C THR A 185 35.05 7.01 -2.17
N GLU A 186 34.47 5.85 -2.52
CA GLU A 186 35.14 4.84 -3.35
C GLU A 186 34.80 5.00 -4.83
N LEU A 187 33.52 5.27 -5.11
CA LEU A 187 33.00 5.30 -6.47
C LEU A 187 32.87 6.73 -6.99
N HIS A 188 33.29 7.75 -6.24
CA HIS A 188 33.34 9.15 -6.66
C HIS A 188 32.06 9.62 -7.38
N VAL A 189 30.90 9.28 -6.83
CA VAL A 189 29.62 9.81 -7.29
C VAL A 189 29.48 11.24 -6.80
N GLU A 190 29.30 12.20 -7.71
CA GLU A 190 29.21 13.64 -7.39
C GLU A 190 28.01 13.94 -6.50
N PHE A 191 26.83 13.43 -6.87
CA PHE A 191 25.57 13.65 -6.17
C PHE A 191 25.02 12.33 -5.61
N PRO A 192 25.45 11.90 -4.42
CA PRO A 192 24.95 10.65 -3.83
C PRO A 192 23.48 10.73 -3.38
N SER A 193 22.89 11.94 -3.39
CA SER A 193 21.46 12.16 -3.17
C SER A 193 20.61 11.78 -4.40
N ASP A 194 21.15 11.94 -5.60
CA ASP A 194 20.48 11.64 -6.86
C ASP A 194 20.62 10.16 -7.25
N MET A 195 20.75 9.28 -6.24
CA MET A 195 20.75 7.84 -6.43
C MET A 195 19.42 7.26 -5.97
N HIS A 196 19.00 6.18 -6.61
CA HIS A 196 17.82 5.42 -6.22
C HIS A 196 18.14 3.97 -5.90
N VAL A 197 17.25 3.33 -5.14
CA VAL A 197 17.36 1.92 -4.76
C VAL A 197 16.84 1.05 -5.89
N ALA A 198 17.74 0.56 -6.74
CA ALA A 198 17.39 -0.32 -7.85
C ALA A 198 16.99 -1.72 -7.36
N GLU A 199 17.80 -2.31 -6.47
CA GLU A 199 17.55 -3.63 -5.88
C GLU A 199 17.92 -3.63 -4.40
N ALA A 200 17.02 -4.19 -3.59
CA ALA A 200 17.28 -4.46 -2.19
C ALA A 200 16.66 -5.81 -1.85
N PHE A 201 17.46 -6.74 -1.33
CA PHE A 201 16.98 -8.04 -0.92
C PHE A 201 17.81 -8.61 0.23
N ALA A 202 17.20 -9.52 0.98
CA ALA A 202 17.85 -10.21 2.07
C ALA A 202 17.85 -11.71 1.81
N VAL A 203 19.01 -12.33 1.92
CA VAL A 203 19.18 -13.79 1.82
C VAL A 203 19.42 -14.34 3.21
N GLN A 204 18.79 -15.47 3.52
CA GLN A 204 19.03 -16.16 4.78
C GLN A 204 20.43 -16.78 4.77
N CYS A 205 21.20 -16.56 5.84
CA CYS A 205 22.53 -17.14 6.00
C CYS A 205 22.54 -18.15 7.16
N GLN A 206 23.48 -18.00 8.11
CA GLN A 206 23.66 -18.93 9.21
C GLN A 206 22.40 -19.01 10.10
N ILE A 207 22.00 -20.23 10.46
CA ILE A 207 20.94 -20.48 11.44
C ILE A 207 21.59 -21.04 12.69
N VAL A 208 21.70 -20.22 13.73
CA VAL A 208 22.15 -20.68 15.04
C VAL A 208 20.97 -21.36 15.73
N LYS A 209 21.14 -22.61 16.13
CA LYS A 209 20.12 -23.36 16.86
C LYS A 209 20.35 -23.19 18.36
N GLY A 210 19.29 -22.91 19.10
CA GLY A 210 19.28 -22.93 20.56
C GLY A 210 18.19 -23.85 21.08
N PHE A 211 18.16 -24.08 22.38
CA PHE A 211 17.16 -24.92 23.02
C PHE A 211 16.28 -24.09 23.95
N ARG A 212 14.96 -24.20 23.82
CA ARG A 212 13.98 -23.65 24.76
C ARG A 212 13.45 -24.78 25.62
N ARG A 213 13.66 -24.66 26.93
CA ARG A 213 13.03 -25.55 27.91
C ARG A 213 11.59 -25.09 28.11
N HIS A 214 10.66 -26.03 28.04
CA HIS A 214 9.25 -25.85 28.38
C HIS A 214 8.94 -26.68 29.63
N ALA A 215 7.75 -26.46 30.20
CA ALA A 215 7.25 -27.28 31.29
C ALA A 215 7.19 -28.77 30.89
N ARG A 216 7.28 -29.67 31.88
CA ARG A 216 7.29 -31.13 31.70
C ARG A 216 8.43 -31.64 30.82
N GLU A 217 9.63 -31.08 31.01
CA GLU A 217 10.88 -31.51 30.35
C GLU A 217 10.86 -31.48 28.81
N ARG A 218 9.87 -30.81 28.20
CA ARG A 218 9.82 -30.65 26.75
C ARG A 218 10.86 -29.62 26.31
N ILE A 219 11.67 -29.98 25.33
CA ILE A 219 12.69 -29.09 24.76
C ILE A 219 12.34 -28.81 23.30
N THR A 220 12.22 -27.52 22.95
CA THR A 220 11.97 -27.09 21.57
C THR A 220 13.22 -26.41 21.02
N ILE A 221 13.62 -26.75 19.79
CA ILE A 221 14.77 -26.11 19.13
C ILE A 221 14.36 -24.72 18.61
N ILE A 222 14.91 -23.66 19.18
CA ILE A 222 14.80 -22.29 18.64
C ILE A 222 15.79 -22.14 17.48
N ARG A 223 15.37 -21.47 16.41
CA ARG A 223 16.23 -21.13 15.27
C ARG A 223 16.47 -19.62 15.23
N TYR A 224 17.63 -19.17 15.66
CA TYR A 224 18.09 -17.80 15.48
C TYR A 224 18.58 -17.63 14.05
N ARG A 225 17.74 -17.01 13.23
CA ARG A 225 18.02 -16.77 11.81
C ARG A 225 18.87 -15.52 11.66
N TYR A 226 19.96 -15.65 10.90
CA TYR A 226 20.72 -14.52 10.42
C TYR A 226 20.47 -14.33 8.93
N ILE A 227 20.68 -13.11 8.46
CA ILE A 227 20.52 -12.72 7.07
C ILE A 227 21.71 -11.89 6.60
N ASN A 228 21.99 -11.97 5.31
CA ASN A 228 22.85 -11.04 4.59
C ASN A 228 21.93 -10.08 3.82
N LEU A 229 22.17 -8.78 3.96
CA LEU A 229 21.40 -7.73 3.31
C LEU A 229 22.20 -7.19 2.13
N PHE A 230 21.60 -7.22 0.94
CA PHE A 230 22.18 -6.76 -0.30
C PHE A 230 21.42 -5.55 -0.83
N ILE A 231 22.15 -4.51 -1.20
CA ILE A 231 21.63 -3.26 -1.73
C ILE A 231 22.42 -2.92 -2.99
N ARG A 232 21.71 -2.62 -4.08
CA ARG A 232 22.25 -2.01 -5.30
C ARG A 232 21.61 -0.64 -5.46
N LEU A 233 22.44 0.40 -5.49
CA LEU A 233 22.04 1.75 -5.86
C LEU A 233 22.47 2.01 -7.29
N GLU A 234 21.65 2.75 -8.03
CA GLU A 234 21.97 3.22 -9.37
C GLU A 234 21.87 4.74 -9.37
N GLU A 235 22.75 5.39 -10.14
CA GLU A 235 22.71 6.82 -10.36
C GLU A 235 21.47 7.22 -11.16
N GLY A 236 20.93 8.40 -10.84
CA GLY A 236 19.76 8.98 -11.46
C GLY A 236 18.48 8.82 -10.64
N ASP A 237 17.44 9.51 -11.08
CA ASP A 237 16.14 9.51 -10.42
C ASP A 237 15.46 8.13 -10.47
N GLY A 238 14.88 7.74 -9.34
CA GLY A 238 14.05 6.55 -9.25
C GLY A 238 12.80 6.70 -10.11
N PRO A 239 12.15 5.59 -10.51
CA PRO A 239 10.83 5.70 -11.09
C PRO A 239 9.89 6.17 -9.97
N GLY A 240 8.82 6.86 -10.36
CA GLY A 240 7.76 7.21 -9.42
C GLY A 240 7.32 6.01 -8.56
N MET A 241 6.98 6.30 -7.30
CA MET A 241 6.62 5.33 -6.27
C MET A 241 5.64 4.26 -6.77
N LYS A 242 5.84 3.01 -6.32
CA LYS A 242 5.23 1.77 -6.84
C LYS A 242 3.69 1.77 -7.04
N ASN A 243 2.97 2.64 -6.32
CA ASN A 243 1.50 2.73 -6.36
C ASN A 243 0.97 3.95 -7.13
N ARG A 244 1.80 4.65 -7.92
CA ARG A 244 1.34 5.71 -8.84
C ARG A 244 1.03 5.18 -10.24
N TRP A 245 0.93 3.88 -10.45
CA TRP A 245 0.18 3.43 -11.62
C TRP A 245 -1.29 3.64 -11.27
N LEU A 246 -1.90 4.65 -11.87
CA LEU A 246 -3.35 4.76 -11.83
C LEU A 246 -3.89 3.38 -12.23
N PRO A 247 -4.84 2.81 -11.48
CA PRO A 247 -5.51 1.59 -11.91
C PRO A 247 -5.89 1.77 -13.38
N LYS A 248 -5.52 0.79 -14.23
CA LYS A 248 -5.78 0.86 -15.67
C LYS A 248 -7.24 1.28 -15.90
N ASN A 249 -7.43 2.33 -16.68
CA ASN A 249 -8.76 2.81 -17.03
C ASN A 249 -9.49 1.73 -17.85
N GLY A 250 -10.82 1.85 -17.98
CA GLY A 250 -11.61 0.92 -18.80
C GLY A 250 -11.06 0.81 -20.24
N TRP A 251 -10.61 1.92 -20.79
CA TRP A 251 -9.95 2.02 -22.10
C TRP A 251 -8.63 1.27 -22.17
N ASP A 252 -7.76 1.40 -21.16
CA ASP A 252 -6.48 0.68 -21.12
C ASP A 252 -6.71 -0.83 -21.05
N LYS A 253 -7.72 -1.27 -20.27
CA LYS A 253 -8.12 -2.68 -20.19
C LYS A 253 -8.67 -3.18 -21.53
N MET A 254 -9.41 -2.34 -22.25
CA MET A 254 -9.93 -2.64 -23.59
C MET A 254 -8.79 -2.72 -24.61
N ALA A 255 -7.81 -1.83 -24.55
CA ALA A 255 -6.61 -1.87 -25.38
C ALA A 255 -5.77 -3.12 -25.09
N ASP A 256 -5.59 -3.49 -23.82
CA ASP A 256 -4.95 -4.76 -23.45
C ASP A 256 -5.74 -5.96 -24.00
N TYR A 257 -7.08 -5.92 -23.92
CA TYR A 257 -7.95 -6.97 -24.43
C TYR A 257 -7.88 -7.06 -25.96
N TYR A 258 -7.87 -5.93 -26.67
CA TYR A 258 -7.63 -5.88 -28.11
C TYR A 258 -6.24 -6.40 -28.45
N LYS A 259 -5.21 -6.02 -27.71
CA LYS A 259 -3.86 -6.56 -27.88
C LYS A 259 -3.83 -8.08 -27.68
N MET A 260 -4.55 -8.60 -26.68
CA MET A 260 -4.65 -10.03 -26.43
C MET A 260 -5.43 -10.77 -27.53
N THR A 261 -6.53 -10.18 -28.03
CA THR A 261 -7.41 -10.81 -29.04
C THR A 261 -6.84 -10.71 -30.46
N LEU A 262 -6.16 -9.61 -30.79
CA LEU A 262 -5.47 -9.41 -32.07
C LEU A 262 -4.06 -10.03 -32.07
N GLY A 263 -3.47 -10.26 -30.90
CA GLY A 263 -2.09 -10.68 -30.70
C GLY A 263 -1.84 -12.19 -30.75
N THR A 264 -2.08 -12.81 -31.90
CA THR A 264 -1.30 -13.99 -32.38
C THR A 264 -0.85 -13.85 -33.84
N GLY A 265 -0.93 -12.64 -34.41
CA GLY A 265 -0.36 -12.31 -35.71
C GLY A 265 0.64 -11.17 -35.58
N LYS A 266 1.94 -11.51 -35.45
CA LYS A 266 3.12 -10.67 -35.74
C LYS A 266 3.00 -9.17 -35.37
N GLU A 267 3.65 -8.75 -34.28
CA GLU A 267 4.20 -7.39 -34.19
C GLU A 267 5.25 -7.26 -35.32
N SER A 268 4.83 -6.78 -36.49
CA SER A 268 5.76 -6.32 -37.52
C SER A 268 6.23 -4.92 -37.16
N ASP A 269 7.55 -4.76 -37.14
CA ASP A 269 8.27 -3.51 -36.97
C ASP A 269 7.67 -2.40 -37.85
N MET A 270 6.92 -1.46 -37.25
CA MET A 270 6.67 -0.15 -37.85
C MET A 270 7.84 0.74 -37.49
N ALA A 271 8.93 0.59 -38.23
CA ALA A 271 9.90 1.66 -38.42
C ALA A 271 9.31 2.69 -39.39
N ASP A 272 9.61 3.97 -39.13
CA ASP A 272 9.19 5.13 -39.90
C ASP A 272 9.20 4.89 -41.42
N GLY A 273 8.01 4.80 -41.99
CA GLY A 273 7.78 4.64 -43.42
C GLY A 273 6.41 5.20 -43.75
N ILE A 274 6.40 6.24 -44.58
CA ILE A 274 5.21 6.94 -45.09
C ILE A 274 4.22 5.90 -45.63
N VAL A 275 3.08 5.74 -44.97
CA VAL A 275 1.94 4.97 -45.46
C VAL A 275 0.91 5.98 -45.94
N GLU A 276 0.61 5.95 -47.24
CA GLU A 276 -0.53 6.67 -47.79
C GLU A 276 -1.81 6.22 -47.07
N GLU A 277 -2.42 7.15 -46.34
CA GLU A 277 -3.73 6.98 -45.73
C GLU A 277 -4.76 6.80 -46.85
N GLN A 278 -5.24 5.57 -47.05
CA GLN A 278 -6.52 5.37 -47.70
C GLN A 278 -7.60 5.68 -46.67
N GLU A 279 -8.19 6.85 -46.77
CA GLU A 279 -9.38 7.27 -46.03
C GLU A 279 -10.49 6.23 -46.26
N ILE A 280 -10.82 5.47 -45.22
CA ILE A 280 -12.09 4.72 -45.17
C ILE A 280 -13.10 5.70 -44.58
N ASP A 281 -14.10 6.09 -45.38
CA ASP A 281 -15.10 7.09 -45.01
C ASP A 281 -15.91 6.66 -43.78
N ILE A 282 -15.50 7.16 -42.61
CA ILE A 282 -16.13 6.93 -41.29
C ILE A 282 -17.63 7.29 -41.32
N ALA A 283 -18.02 8.21 -42.20
CA ALA A 283 -19.41 8.63 -42.40
C ALA A 283 -20.31 7.53 -42.98
N GLU A 284 -19.81 6.68 -43.88
CA GLU A 284 -20.64 5.61 -44.46
C GLU A 284 -20.88 4.48 -43.45
N THR A 285 -19.87 4.18 -42.64
CA THR A 285 -19.97 3.15 -41.60
C THR A 285 -20.91 3.57 -40.45
N SER A 286 -20.92 4.84 -40.06
CA SER A 286 -21.83 5.35 -39.03
C SER A 286 -23.29 5.35 -39.50
N VAL A 287 -23.53 5.72 -40.77
CA VAL A 287 -24.88 5.69 -41.38
C VAL A 287 -25.41 4.25 -41.48
N SER A 288 -24.56 3.28 -41.86
CA SER A 288 -24.94 1.86 -41.87
C SER A 288 -25.32 1.33 -40.47
N LEU A 289 -24.56 1.71 -39.43
CA LEU A 289 -24.83 1.27 -38.06
C LEU A 289 -26.11 1.91 -37.49
N GLU A 290 -26.40 3.16 -37.83
CA GLU A 290 -27.64 3.83 -37.45
C GLU A 290 -28.87 3.20 -38.12
N GLN A 291 -28.75 2.78 -39.38
CA GLN A 291 -29.80 2.05 -40.09
C GLN A 291 -30.09 0.70 -39.41
N GLU A 292 -29.06 -0.06 -39.06
CA GLU A 292 -29.21 -1.37 -38.41
C GLU A 292 -29.79 -1.25 -36.98
N ALA A 293 -29.41 -0.20 -36.24
CA ALA A 293 -29.99 0.12 -34.93
C ALA A 293 -31.47 0.47 -35.02
N ASN A 294 -31.89 1.19 -36.07
CA ASN A 294 -33.28 1.57 -36.29
C ASN A 294 -34.14 0.38 -36.73
N GLU A 295 -33.62 -0.52 -37.55
CA GLU A 295 -34.31 -1.77 -37.89
C GLU A 295 -34.53 -2.66 -36.67
N ARG A 296 -33.53 -2.78 -35.79
CA ARG A 296 -33.66 -3.51 -34.52
C ARG A 296 -34.75 -2.90 -33.63
N LYS A 297 -34.80 -1.57 -33.51
CA LYS A 297 -35.85 -0.87 -32.76
C LYS A 297 -37.24 -1.14 -33.35
N ARG A 298 -37.37 -1.15 -34.69
CA ARG A 298 -38.63 -1.46 -35.37
C ARG A 298 -39.10 -2.89 -35.12
N ARG A 299 -38.21 -3.88 -35.21
CA ARG A 299 -38.52 -5.29 -34.89
C ARG A 299 -38.97 -5.49 -33.44
N LEU A 300 -38.33 -4.80 -32.49
CA LEU A 300 -38.71 -4.85 -31.08
C LEU A 300 -40.08 -4.20 -30.83
N LYS A 301 -40.37 -3.10 -31.53
CA LYS A 301 -41.69 -2.44 -31.46
C LYS A 301 -42.79 -3.34 -32.02
N GLU A 302 -42.56 -3.97 -33.17
CA GLU A 302 -43.51 -4.94 -33.75
C GLU A 302 -43.72 -6.17 -32.87
N MET A 303 -42.65 -6.65 -32.20
CA MET A 303 -42.77 -7.73 -31.22
C MET A 303 -43.60 -7.30 -30.00
N ARG A 304 -43.42 -6.06 -29.52
CA ARG A 304 -44.19 -5.51 -28.40
C ARG A 304 -45.65 -5.30 -28.77
N ASP A 305 -45.93 -4.73 -29.94
CA ASP A 305 -47.28 -4.48 -30.43
C ASP A 305 -48.03 -5.80 -30.66
N ARG A 306 -47.35 -6.86 -31.12
CA ARG A 306 -47.92 -8.21 -31.22
C ARG A 306 -48.25 -8.80 -29.84
N MET A 307 -47.35 -8.67 -28.85
CA MET A 307 -47.65 -9.10 -27.49
C MET A 307 -48.82 -8.32 -26.87
N GLN A 308 -48.97 -7.04 -27.20
CA GLN A 308 -50.06 -6.20 -26.74
C GLN A 308 -51.39 -6.54 -27.42
N GLN A 309 -51.38 -6.86 -28.71
CA GLN A 309 -52.56 -7.38 -29.41
C GLN A 309 -52.98 -8.76 -28.88
N GLU A 310 -52.03 -9.62 -28.52
CA GLU A 310 -52.33 -10.89 -27.85
C GLU A 310 -52.94 -10.68 -26.46
N SER A 311 -52.52 -9.64 -25.71
CA SER A 311 -53.17 -9.30 -24.44
C SER A 311 -54.55 -8.66 -24.59
N ASP A 312 -54.78 -7.89 -25.67
CA ASP A 312 -56.04 -7.18 -25.89
C ASP A 312 -57.14 -8.10 -26.46
N ASN A 313 -56.79 -9.16 -27.20
CA ASN A 313 -57.75 -10.16 -27.70
C ASN A 313 -58.31 -11.11 -26.62
N GLU A 314 -57.75 -11.12 -25.41
CA GLU A 314 -58.23 -11.92 -24.27
C GLU A 314 -59.12 -11.12 -23.28
N THR A 315 -59.58 -9.92 -23.64
CA THR A 315 -60.51 -9.13 -22.81
C THR A 315 -61.95 -9.19 -23.33
N ASN A 316 -62.59 -10.35 -23.16
CA ASN A 316 -64.05 -10.49 -23.15
C ASN A 316 -64.49 -11.63 -22.22
N SER A 317 -64.15 -11.52 -20.93
CA SER A 317 -64.88 -12.13 -19.80
C SER A 317 -64.28 -11.64 -18.46
N GLU A 318 -65.15 -11.42 -17.47
CA GLU A 318 -64.96 -10.73 -16.18
C GLU A 318 -63.70 -11.06 -15.34
N PRO A 319 -63.23 -10.14 -14.48
CA PRO A 319 -61.95 -10.27 -13.77
C PRO A 319 -62.10 -11.10 -12.48
N GLY A 320 -61.83 -12.40 -12.57
CA GLY A 320 -61.54 -13.27 -11.42
C GLY A 320 -60.03 -13.43 -11.24
N ASN A 321 -59.45 -12.73 -10.25
CA ASN A 321 -58.05 -12.86 -9.83
C ASN A 321 -57.66 -14.32 -9.50
N LYS A 322 -57.05 -15.02 -10.46
CA LYS A 322 -56.21 -16.20 -10.25
C LYS A 322 -55.09 -16.21 -11.30
N SER A 323 -53.92 -15.70 -10.94
CA SER A 323 -52.70 -15.96 -11.71
C SER A 323 -52.42 -17.47 -11.68
N LEU A 324 -52.45 -18.10 -12.85
CA LEU A 324 -52.12 -19.52 -13.01
C LEU A 324 -50.63 -19.72 -12.71
N LYS A 325 -50.34 -20.32 -11.56
CA LYS A 325 -49.01 -20.77 -11.17
C LYS A 325 -48.61 -21.92 -12.09
N LEU A 326 -47.67 -21.67 -13.00
CA LEU A 326 -47.11 -22.68 -13.90
C LEU A 326 -46.46 -23.79 -13.04
N THR A 327 -47.10 -24.95 -12.97
CA THR A 327 -46.56 -26.13 -12.27
C THR A 327 -45.89 -27.04 -13.30
N PHE A 328 -44.57 -27.07 -13.29
CA PHE A 328 -43.82 -28.03 -14.10
C PHE A 328 -44.00 -29.42 -13.48
N ARG A 329 -44.63 -30.35 -14.20
CA ARG A 329 -44.81 -31.73 -13.75
C ARG A 329 -43.54 -32.55 -14.02
N SER A 330 -42.45 -32.16 -13.37
CA SER A 330 -41.27 -33.00 -13.12
C SER A 330 -40.20 -32.17 -12.41
N TYR A 331 -39.83 -32.64 -11.22
CA TYR A 331 -38.65 -32.31 -10.40
C TYR A 331 -38.76 -31.17 -9.38
N GLU A 332 -38.91 -31.55 -8.11
CA GLU A 332 -38.40 -30.78 -6.96
C GLU A 332 -36.91 -31.15 -6.78
N PRO A 333 -35.97 -30.20 -6.88
CA PRO A 333 -34.56 -30.50 -6.66
C PRO A 333 -34.32 -30.74 -5.17
N GLN A 334 -34.19 -32.01 -4.80
CA GLN A 334 -33.68 -32.44 -3.50
C GLN A 334 -32.16 -32.20 -3.49
N SER A 335 -31.75 -31.01 -3.08
CA SER A 335 -30.34 -30.72 -2.81
C SER A 335 -30.05 -30.90 -1.33
N ASP A 336 -29.51 -32.05 -0.95
CA ASP A 336 -28.76 -32.27 0.30
C ASP A 336 -27.41 -31.50 0.29
N LEU A 337 -27.43 -30.26 -0.21
CA LEU A 337 -26.28 -29.36 -0.29
C LEU A 337 -26.57 -28.10 0.52
N GLY A 338 -26.63 -28.30 1.83
CA GLY A 338 -26.54 -27.24 2.84
C GLY A 338 -27.89 -26.69 3.31
N ASP A 339 -28.01 -26.55 4.63
CA ASP A 339 -29.10 -25.79 5.26
C ASP A 339 -29.18 -24.38 4.67
N LYS A 340 -30.41 -23.93 4.38
CA LYS A 340 -30.69 -22.53 4.08
C LYS A 340 -30.22 -21.71 5.28
N ARG A 341 -29.18 -20.89 5.10
CA ARG A 341 -28.77 -19.91 6.11
C ARG A 341 -29.73 -18.73 6.01
N ASP A 342 -30.81 -18.80 6.77
CA ASP A 342 -31.74 -17.68 6.94
C ASP A 342 -31.14 -16.56 7.84
N ASP A 343 -29.91 -16.78 8.35
CA ASP A 343 -29.23 -15.91 9.30
C ASP A 343 -28.51 -14.69 8.67
N VAL A 344 -28.57 -14.54 7.34
CA VAL A 344 -27.93 -13.41 6.66
C VAL A 344 -28.94 -12.29 6.51
N ASP A 345 -28.83 -11.29 7.39
CA ASP A 345 -29.65 -10.09 7.36
C ASP A 345 -29.32 -9.27 6.10
N LEU A 346 -30.10 -9.46 5.04
CA LEU A 346 -29.95 -8.80 3.75
C LEU A 346 -30.10 -7.27 3.83
N PHE A 347 -30.67 -6.77 4.94
CA PHE A 347 -30.99 -5.36 5.20
C PHE A 347 -30.00 -4.64 6.13
N ALA A 348 -28.85 -5.26 6.45
CA ALA A 348 -27.85 -4.64 7.33
C ALA A 348 -27.38 -3.26 6.81
N VAL A 349 -27.29 -3.12 5.48
CA VAL A 349 -26.89 -1.87 4.82
C VAL A 349 -27.99 -0.80 4.93
N GLU A 350 -29.26 -1.16 4.78
CA GLU A 350 -30.36 -0.20 4.98
C GLU A 350 -30.44 0.28 6.43
N LYS A 351 -30.09 -0.57 7.41
CA LYS A 351 -30.04 -0.17 8.82
C LYS A 351 -28.91 0.84 9.09
N GLU A 352 -27.72 0.60 8.56
CA GLU A 352 -26.61 1.57 8.67
C GLU A 352 -26.92 2.90 7.96
N ILE A 353 -27.57 2.84 6.79
CA ILE A 353 -28.00 4.05 6.08
C ILE A 353 -29.05 4.82 6.91
N ALA A 354 -29.97 4.12 7.56
CA ALA A 354 -30.98 4.74 8.43
C ALA A 354 -30.36 5.40 9.66
N ASP A 355 -29.37 4.77 10.30
CA ASP A 355 -28.65 5.34 11.44
C ASP A 355 -27.87 6.60 11.04
N GLN A 356 -27.19 6.59 9.88
CA GLN A 356 -26.49 7.77 9.35
C GLN A 356 -27.46 8.92 8.99
N LEU A 357 -28.65 8.59 8.47
CA LEU A 357 -29.69 9.58 8.21
C LEU A 357 -30.25 10.18 9.50
N ALA A 358 -30.41 9.39 10.56
CA ALA A 358 -30.82 9.87 11.88
C ALA A 358 -29.78 10.83 12.48
N ASP A 359 -28.49 10.50 12.39
CA ASP A 359 -27.41 11.36 12.87
C ASP A 359 -27.35 12.71 12.13
N THR A 360 -27.71 12.73 10.84
CA THR A 360 -27.79 14.00 10.07
C THR A 360 -29.00 14.87 10.39
N GLN A 361 -30.07 14.30 10.98
CA GLN A 361 -31.26 15.05 11.37
C GLN A 361 -31.08 15.77 12.72
N ASP A 362 -30.08 15.41 13.51
CA ASP A 362 -29.71 16.13 14.72
C ASP A 362 -28.99 17.46 14.38
N THR A 363 -29.76 18.43 13.89
CA THR A 363 -29.34 19.83 13.70
C THR A 363 -29.47 20.63 15.00
N ARG A 364 -29.29 20.00 16.17
CA ARG A 364 -29.19 20.76 17.41
C ARG A 364 -27.95 21.64 17.29
N PRO A 365 -28.05 22.98 17.36
CA PRO A 365 -26.87 23.82 17.39
C PRO A 365 -26.02 23.31 18.54
N VAL A 366 -24.80 22.84 18.23
CA VAL A 366 -23.85 22.35 19.22
C VAL A 366 -23.84 23.37 20.34
N GLU A 367 -24.32 22.95 21.51
CA GLU A 367 -24.29 23.77 22.70
C GLU A 367 -22.89 24.34 22.81
N GLN A 368 -22.85 25.66 22.96
CA GLN A 368 -21.66 26.48 23.07
C GLN A 368 -20.52 25.68 23.71
N ILE A 369 -19.55 25.28 22.90
CA ILE A 369 -18.47 24.40 23.33
C ILE A 369 -17.71 25.15 24.43
N ASP A 370 -17.89 24.73 25.68
CA ASP A 370 -17.23 25.36 26.82
C ASP A 370 -15.72 25.21 26.66
N LEU A 371 -15.05 26.33 26.34
CA LEU A 371 -13.61 26.40 26.08
C LEU A 371 -12.75 25.93 27.27
N THR A 372 -13.33 25.84 28.46
CA THR A 372 -12.70 25.30 29.67
C THR A 372 -12.54 23.78 29.63
N THR A 373 -13.47 23.06 28.99
CA THR A 373 -13.45 21.59 28.89
C THR A 373 -12.47 21.11 27.81
N LEU A 374 -12.20 21.96 26.81
CA LEU A 374 -11.24 21.72 25.74
C LEU A 374 -9.79 22.09 26.11
N ALA A 375 -9.58 22.69 27.29
CA ALA A 375 -8.26 23.05 27.76
C ALA A 375 -7.34 21.81 27.85
N PRO A 376 -6.03 21.96 27.60
CA PRO A 376 -5.08 20.87 27.72
C PRO A 376 -5.14 20.31 29.14
N ARG A 377 -5.43 19.01 29.24
CA ARG A 377 -5.63 18.34 30.52
C ARG A 377 -4.30 18.11 31.23
N LYS A 378 -4.34 18.04 32.57
CA LYS A 378 -3.17 17.70 33.40
C LYS A 378 -2.57 16.37 32.93
N ILE A 379 -1.25 16.25 32.94
CA ILE A 379 -0.51 15.05 32.49
C ILE A 379 -0.98 13.77 33.22
N ASP A 380 -1.42 13.90 34.47
CA ASP A 380 -1.91 12.78 35.29
C ASP A 380 -3.36 12.37 34.99
N TRP A 381 -4.05 13.06 34.07
CA TRP A 381 -5.46 12.83 33.80
C TRP A 381 -5.71 11.41 33.27
N ASP A 382 -4.86 10.94 32.36
CA ASP A 382 -4.96 9.60 31.79
C ASP A 382 -4.63 8.53 32.84
N LEU A 383 -3.61 8.80 33.66
CA LEU A 383 -3.23 7.94 34.78
C LEU A 383 -4.37 7.80 35.80
N LYS A 384 -5.04 8.91 36.15
CA LYS A 384 -6.19 8.91 37.06
C LYS A 384 -7.38 8.15 36.47
N ARG A 385 -7.67 8.32 35.18
CA ARG A 385 -8.75 7.60 34.50
C ARG A 385 -8.51 6.09 34.53
N ASP A 386 -7.32 5.64 34.17
CA ASP A 386 -6.99 4.22 34.09
C ASP A 386 -6.90 3.55 35.48
N ILE A 387 -6.51 4.31 36.51
CA ILE A 387 -6.42 3.83 37.89
C ILE A 387 -7.78 3.91 38.62
N SER A 388 -8.72 4.74 38.17
CA SER A 388 -10.01 5.02 38.84
C SER A 388 -10.80 3.75 39.16
N GLU A 389 -10.89 2.80 38.23
CA GLU A 389 -11.64 1.56 38.44
C GLU A 389 -11.01 0.68 39.53
N ARG A 390 -9.67 0.69 39.63
CA ARG A 390 -8.93 -0.03 40.67
C ARG A 390 -9.05 0.65 42.02
N MET A 391 -8.97 1.97 42.05
CA MET A 391 -9.17 2.77 43.26
C MET A 391 -10.59 2.63 43.80
N ALA A 392 -11.62 2.69 42.96
CA ALA A 392 -13.01 2.49 43.39
C ALA A 392 -13.24 1.12 44.04
N LYS A 393 -12.54 0.07 43.58
CA LYS A 393 -12.60 -1.27 44.21
C LYS A 393 -11.89 -1.29 45.57
N LEU A 394 -10.78 -0.57 45.70
CA LEU A 394 -10.02 -0.44 46.95
C LEU A 394 -10.75 0.43 47.96
N GLU A 395 -11.28 1.57 47.54
CA GLU A 395 -12.08 2.51 48.34
C GLU A 395 -13.27 1.80 49.01
N ARG A 396 -14.04 1.01 48.23
CA ARG A 396 -15.13 0.19 48.81
C ARG A 396 -14.65 -0.86 49.80
N ARG A 397 -13.38 -1.30 49.74
CA ARG A 397 -12.81 -2.25 50.71
C ARG A 397 -12.28 -1.52 51.93
N THR A 398 -11.64 -0.38 51.75
CA THR A 398 -11.17 0.47 52.85
C THR A 398 -12.33 1.05 53.64
N GLU A 399 -13.41 1.49 53.00
CA GLU A 399 -14.65 1.91 53.67
C GLU A 399 -15.27 0.78 54.49
N ARG A 400 -15.33 -0.44 53.94
CA ARG A 400 -15.81 -1.62 54.69
C ARG A 400 -14.91 -1.96 55.87
N ALA A 401 -13.59 -1.90 55.68
CA ALA A 401 -12.62 -2.16 56.75
C ALA A 401 -12.69 -1.08 57.83
N MET A 402 -12.82 0.19 57.46
CA MET A 402 -13.06 1.30 58.38
C MET A 402 -14.37 1.09 59.15
N ALA A 403 -15.47 0.74 58.47
CA ALA A 403 -16.74 0.47 59.12
C ALA A 403 -16.66 -0.72 60.08
N GLN A 404 -15.89 -1.77 59.76
CA GLN A 404 -15.64 -2.90 60.65
C GLN A 404 -14.83 -2.49 61.88
N LEU A 405 -13.74 -1.74 61.69
CA LEU A 405 -12.92 -1.20 62.77
C LEU A 405 -13.73 -0.27 63.68
N ILE A 406 -14.61 0.56 63.13
CA ILE A 406 -15.52 1.42 63.91
C ILE A 406 -16.47 0.55 64.75
N ARG A 407 -17.08 -0.49 64.16
CA ARG A 407 -17.96 -1.42 64.91
C ARG A 407 -17.23 -2.15 66.03
N GLU A 408 -16.00 -2.59 65.81
CA GLU A 408 -15.17 -3.23 66.84
C GLU A 408 -14.83 -2.25 67.96
N ARG A 409 -14.43 -1.01 67.61
CA ARG A 409 -14.14 0.04 68.59
C ARG A 409 -15.36 0.42 69.43
N LEU A 410 -16.55 0.51 68.82
CA LEU A 410 -17.81 0.74 69.53
C LEU A 410 -18.16 -0.43 70.47
N LYS A 411 -17.95 -1.69 70.04
CA LYS A 411 -18.14 -2.88 70.89
C LYS A 411 -17.17 -2.92 72.08
N THR A 412 -15.94 -2.43 71.91
CA THR A 412 -14.96 -2.30 73.00
C THR A 412 -15.24 -1.13 73.95
N GLY A 413 -16.34 -0.38 73.77
CA GLY A 413 -16.82 0.62 74.72
C GLY A 413 -16.07 1.96 74.72
N LYS A 414 -15.26 2.26 73.70
CA LYS A 414 -14.63 3.59 73.55
C LYS A 414 -15.64 4.58 72.97
N THR A 415 -16.47 5.17 73.83
CA THR A 415 -17.54 6.12 73.49
C THR A 415 -17.04 7.49 73.02
N GLU A 416 -15.79 7.85 73.30
CA GLU A 416 -15.17 9.13 72.91
C GLU A 416 -15.05 9.32 71.38
N LEU A 417 -15.16 8.24 70.60
CA LEU A 417 -14.97 8.28 69.15
C LEU A 417 -16.20 8.77 68.38
N VAL A 418 -17.40 8.59 68.93
CA VAL A 418 -18.66 9.01 68.26
C VAL A 418 -18.74 10.54 68.18
N ASP A 419 -18.28 11.23 69.24
CA ASP A 419 -18.21 12.70 69.27
C ASP A 419 -17.09 13.25 68.37
N ALA A 420 -15.97 12.53 68.24
CA ALA A 420 -14.87 12.88 67.33
C ALA A 420 -15.23 12.73 65.84
N VAL A 421 -16.02 11.72 65.48
CA VAL A 421 -16.48 11.51 64.09
C VAL A 421 -17.52 12.56 63.70
N ASN A 422 -18.43 12.94 64.60
CA ASN A 422 -19.41 14.00 64.35
C ASN A 422 -18.76 15.40 64.23
N SER A 423 -17.63 15.63 64.90
CA SER A 423 -16.87 16.90 64.80
C SER A 423 -15.95 16.97 63.58
N GLY A 424 -15.39 15.84 63.12
CA GLY A 424 -14.53 15.77 61.93
C GLY A 424 -15.26 15.86 60.58
N ALA A 425 -16.54 15.48 60.52
CA ALA A 425 -17.34 15.53 59.30
C ALA A 425 -17.58 16.96 58.76
N TYR A 426 -17.38 17.99 59.58
CA TYR A 426 -17.54 19.40 59.19
C TYR A 426 -16.27 20.05 58.63
N SER A 427 -15.08 19.44 58.76
CA SER A 427 -13.80 20.07 58.35
C SER A 427 -13.31 19.68 56.94
N GLU A 428 -13.87 18.66 56.30
CA GLU A 428 -13.40 18.16 54.98
C GLU A 428 -14.10 18.79 53.76
N LEU A 429 -15.08 19.68 53.97
CA LEU A 429 -15.81 20.35 52.87
C LEU A 429 -15.12 21.61 52.32
N GLN A 430 -13.89 21.91 52.74
CA GLN A 430 -13.11 23.01 52.18
C GLN A 430 -11.87 22.45 51.48
N GLN A 431 -12.06 22.05 50.22
CA GLN A 431 -10.96 21.73 49.31
C GLN A 431 -10.68 22.97 48.44
N ASP A 432 -9.43 23.43 48.48
CA ASP A 432 -8.88 24.55 47.72
C ASP A 432 -8.91 24.29 46.19
N ASP A 433 -9.20 25.35 45.44
CA ASP A 433 -9.19 25.46 43.97
C ASP A 433 -7.84 25.16 43.28
#